data_AF-A0A520I8B1-F1
#
_entry.id   AF-A0A520I8B1-F1
#
_cell.length_a   1.000
_cell.length_b   1.000
_cell.length_c   1.000
_cell.angle_alpha   90.00
_cell.angle_beta   90.00
_cell.angle_gamma   90.00
#
_symmetry.space_group_name_H-M   'P 1'
#
loop_
_entity.id
_entity.type
_entity.pdbx_description
1 polymer ?
#
loop_
_entity_poly.entity_id
_entity_poly.type
_entity_poly.pdbx_seq_one_letter_code
_entity_poly.pdbx_strand_id
1 'polypeptide(L)'
;PVITGIGNAFHVPGALPGEGETQIFLTTSDQRPVSLSILRRPGEQPRWAVALSEIVDEAAAPPPRGSLLWYRLACALPAAMPDRSVASMAATDAVIAREDYQFVLRALGPCGRSPRR
;
A
#
# COMPACT_ATOMS: atom_id res chain seq x y z
N PRO A 1 -11.13 -10.14 -5.05
CA PRO A 1 -11.25 -8.85 -5.76
C PRO A 1 -10.12 -8.57 -6.78
N VAL A 2 -10.45 -7.94 -7.91
CA VAL A 2 -9.48 -7.39 -8.88
C VAL A 2 -9.20 -5.94 -8.50
N ILE A 3 -7.92 -5.62 -8.25
CA ILE A 3 -7.48 -4.26 -7.93
C ILE A 3 -7.47 -3.43 -9.21
N THR A 4 -8.02 -2.22 -9.14
CA THR A 4 -8.11 -1.28 -10.27
C THR A 4 -7.31 0.00 -10.05
N GLY A 5 -6.83 0.25 -8.84
CA GLY A 5 -6.03 1.43 -8.52
C GLY A 5 -6.06 1.80 -7.04
N ILE A 6 -5.77 3.07 -6.77
CA ILE A 6 -5.79 3.66 -5.44
C ILE A 6 -6.98 4.62 -5.34
N GLY A 7 -7.74 4.46 -4.25
CA GLY A 7 -8.81 5.36 -3.86
C GLY A 7 -8.24 6.50 -3.04
N ASN A 8 -7.94 6.22 -1.76
CA ASN A 8 -7.47 7.22 -0.81
C ASN A 8 -6.33 6.68 0.07
N ALA A 9 -5.58 7.58 0.67
CA ALA A 9 -4.56 7.26 1.67
C ALA A 9 -4.70 8.19 2.87
N PHE A 10 -4.19 7.73 4.01
CA PHE A 10 -4.12 8.46 5.26
C PHE A 10 -2.81 8.12 5.95
N HIS A 11 -2.29 9.07 6.72
CA HIS A 11 -1.13 8.88 7.56
C HIS A 11 -1.46 9.47 8.93
N VAL A 12 -1.10 8.74 9.98
CA VAL A 12 -1.27 9.17 11.37
C VAL A 12 0.09 9.10 12.04
N PRO A 13 0.65 10.23 12.51
CA PRO A 13 1.90 10.22 13.24
C PRO A 13 1.74 9.50 14.58
N GLY A 14 2.78 8.79 14.98
CA GLY A 14 2.86 8.11 16.28
C GLY A 14 3.28 9.04 17.42
N ALA A 15 3.52 8.47 18.59
CA ALA A 15 3.93 9.22 19.77
C ALA A 15 5.40 9.65 19.72
N LEU A 16 6.22 8.89 19.00
CA LEU A 16 7.64 9.15 18.84
C LEU A 16 7.96 9.79 17.48
N PRO A 17 8.97 10.68 17.38
CA PRO A 17 9.44 11.17 16.09
C PRO A 17 9.83 10.04 15.13
N GLY A 18 9.24 10.05 13.94
CA GLY A 18 9.45 9.01 12.92
C GLY A 18 8.59 7.75 13.09
N GLU A 19 7.79 7.67 14.16
CA GLU A 19 6.73 6.67 14.30
C GLU A 19 5.47 7.12 13.55
N GLY A 20 4.74 6.16 13.00
CA GLY A 20 3.44 6.45 12.39
C GLY A 20 2.91 5.28 11.59
N GLU A 21 1.66 5.40 11.19
CA GLU A 21 0.98 4.43 10.35
C GLU A 21 0.42 5.11 9.10
N THR A 22 0.73 4.55 7.93
CA THR A 22 0.10 4.92 6.66
C THR A 22 -0.88 3.84 6.25
N GLN A 23 -2.13 4.22 5.97
CA GLN A 23 -3.15 3.33 5.43
C GLN A 23 -3.52 3.77 4.01
N ILE A 24 -3.54 2.83 3.07
CA ILE A 24 -3.87 3.06 1.67
C ILE A 24 -5.04 2.17 1.27
N PHE A 25 -6.13 2.79 0.86
CA PHE A 25 -7.35 2.12 0.40
C PHE A 25 -7.32 1.97 -1.12
N LEU A 26 -7.43 0.72 -1.58
CA LEU A 26 -7.40 0.38 -2.99
C LEU A 26 -8.82 0.33 -3.56
N THR A 27 -8.95 0.70 -4.83
CA THR A 27 -10.19 0.49 -5.58
C THR A 27 -10.18 -0.91 -6.18
N THR A 28 -11.35 -1.53 -6.20
CA THR A 28 -11.56 -2.86 -6.75
C THR A 28 -12.75 -2.86 -7.70
N SER A 29 -12.76 -3.78 -8.66
CA SER A 29 -13.83 -3.88 -9.66
C SER A 29 -15.19 -4.25 -9.05
N ASP A 30 -15.17 -4.98 -7.94
CA ASP A 30 -16.32 -5.49 -7.21
C ASP A 30 -16.65 -4.66 -5.95
N GLN A 31 -16.00 -3.50 -5.79
CA GLN A 31 -16.11 -2.60 -4.65
C GLN A 31 -15.82 -3.23 -3.29
N ARG A 32 -15.19 -4.42 -3.25
CA ARG A 32 -14.74 -5.02 -2.00
C ARG A 32 -13.54 -4.26 -1.44
N PRO A 33 -13.53 -3.91 -0.15
CA PRO A 33 -12.41 -3.18 0.43
C PRO A 33 -11.12 -3.99 0.39
N VAL A 34 -10.04 -3.33 -0.04
CA VAL A 34 -8.67 -3.81 0.11
C VAL A 34 -7.85 -2.64 0.63
N SER A 35 -7.08 -2.89 1.68
CA SER A 35 -6.21 -1.86 2.24
C SER A 35 -4.78 -2.37 2.41
N LEU A 36 -3.85 -1.43 2.36
CA LEU A 36 -2.46 -1.61 2.73
C LEU A 36 -2.21 -0.81 4.01
N SER A 37 -1.54 -1.41 4.99
CA SER A 37 -1.07 -0.69 6.17
C SER A 37 0.46 -0.75 6.19
N ILE A 38 1.10 0.38 6.47
CA ILE A 38 2.54 0.53 6.61
C ILE A 38 2.81 1.11 7.99
N LEU A 39 3.55 0.39 8.81
CA LEU A 39 3.91 0.78 10.17
C LEU A 39 5.38 1.17 10.21
N ARG A 40 5.67 2.39 10.65
CA ARG A 40 7.01 2.88 10.95
C ARG A 40 7.22 2.92 12.46
N ARG A 41 8.36 2.40 12.92
CA ARG A 41 8.82 2.50 14.30
C ARG A 41 10.26 2.99 14.33
N PRO A 42 10.63 3.87 15.26
CA PRO A 42 12.01 4.35 15.38
C PRO A 42 12.98 3.19 15.59
N GLY A 43 14.06 3.15 14.81
CA GLY A 43 15.08 2.10 14.89
C GLY A 43 14.72 0.77 14.22
N GLU A 44 13.51 0.63 13.67
CA GLU A 44 13.07 -0.56 12.93
C GLU A 44 12.90 -0.28 11.44
N GLN A 45 12.99 -1.33 10.62
CA GLN A 45 12.57 -1.24 9.23
C GLN A 45 11.04 -1.12 9.15
N PRO A 46 10.50 -0.30 8.23
CA PRO A 46 9.06 -0.22 8.02
C PRO A 46 8.48 -1.60 7.72
N ARG A 47 7.33 -1.92 8.32
CA ARG A 47 6.59 -3.15 8.07
C ARG A 47 5.34 -2.80 7.30
N TRP A 48 4.89 -3.69 6.42
CA TRP A 48 3.64 -3.48 5.72
C TRP A 48 2.83 -4.76 5.59
N ALA A 49 1.52 -4.61 5.43
CA ALA A 49 0.56 -5.69 5.31
C ALA A 49 -0.55 -5.32 4.32
N VAL A 50 -1.28 -6.34 3.85
CA VAL A 50 -2.48 -6.20 3.03
C VAL A 50 -3.66 -6.86 3.74
N ALA A 51 -4.81 -6.18 3.75
CA ALA A 51 -6.05 -6.72 4.30
C ALA A 51 -7.13 -6.86 3.22
N LEU A 52 -7.82 -8.01 3.21
CA LEU A 52 -8.99 -8.30 2.37
C LEU A 52 -10.21 -8.48 3.28
N SER A 53 -11.37 -7.90 2.94
CA SER A 53 -12.52 -7.83 3.85
C SER A 53 -13.19 -9.14 4.28
N GLU A 54 -12.88 -10.27 3.67
CA GLU A 54 -13.73 -11.47 3.74
C GLU A 54 -13.07 -12.73 4.29
N ILE A 55 -11.74 -12.72 4.46
CA ILE A 55 -11.03 -13.83 5.08
C ILE A 55 -10.00 -13.20 6.02
N VAL A 56 -10.19 -13.41 7.32
CA VAL A 56 -9.14 -13.30 8.32
C VAL A 56 -8.23 -14.51 8.10
N ASP A 57 -7.59 -14.60 6.94
CA ASP A 57 -6.48 -15.51 6.77
C ASP A 57 -5.30 -14.73 7.31
N GLU A 58 -4.78 -15.25 8.41
CA GLU A 58 -3.61 -14.85 9.18
C GLU A 58 -2.49 -14.23 8.32
N ALA A 59 -2.61 -12.94 7.97
CA ALA A 59 -1.58 -12.24 7.20
C ALA A 59 -1.69 -10.71 7.39
N ALA A 60 -1.39 -10.26 8.61
CA ALA A 60 -0.79 -8.94 8.81
C ALA A 60 0.65 -8.93 8.24
N ALA A 61 0.81 -9.33 6.97
CA ALA A 61 2.07 -9.56 6.31
C ALA A 61 1.97 -9.27 4.81
N PRO A 62 3.10 -9.00 4.14
CA PRO A 62 3.15 -8.91 2.69
C PRO A 62 2.69 -10.23 2.04
N PRO A 63 1.97 -10.18 0.90
CA PRO A 63 1.60 -11.40 0.19
C PRO A 63 2.86 -12.11 -0.34
N PRO A 64 2.92 -13.46 -0.28
CA PRO A 64 4.04 -14.21 -0.84
C PRO A 64 4.22 -13.88 -2.32
N ARG A 65 5.48 -13.68 -2.75
CA ARG A 65 5.80 -13.46 -4.17
C ARG A 65 5.31 -14.64 -5.01
N GLY A 66 4.73 -14.35 -6.17
CA GLY A 66 4.14 -15.35 -7.07
C GLY A 66 2.72 -15.79 -6.70
N SER A 67 2.17 -15.38 -5.55
CA SER A 67 0.77 -15.61 -5.23
C SER A 67 -0.17 -14.77 -6.11
N LEU A 68 -1.44 -15.17 -6.20
CA LEU A 68 -2.46 -14.41 -6.93
C LEU A 68 -2.65 -13.00 -6.36
N LEU A 69 -2.61 -12.85 -5.04
CA LEU A 69 -2.72 -11.54 -4.39
C LEU A 69 -1.52 -10.66 -4.70
N TRP A 70 -0.30 -11.21 -4.66
CA TRP A 70 0.90 -10.51 -5.09
C TRP A 70 0.80 -10.03 -6.54
N TYR A 71 0.39 -10.90 -7.47
CA TYR A 71 0.26 -10.54 -8.89
C TYR A 71 -0.74 -9.40 -9.08
N ARG A 72 -1.90 -9.47 -8.41
CA ARG A 72 -2.92 -8.41 -8.48
C ARG A 72 -2.40 -7.07 -7.97
N LEU A 73 -1.56 -7.05 -6.94
CA LEU A 73 -0.96 -5.82 -6.43
C LEU A 73 0.16 -5.33 -7.35
N ALA A 74 1.16 -6.17 -7.63
CA ALA A 74 2.34 -5.80 -8.39
C ALA A 74 2.02 -5.32 -9.82
N CYS A 75 0.93 -5.83 -10.42
CA CYS A 75 0.56 -5.54 -11.80
C CYS A 75 -0.51 -4.45 -11.96
N ALA A 76 -1.33 -4.18 -10.95
CA ALA A 76 -2.42 -3.21 -11.06
C ALA A 76 -2.15 -1.88 -10.35
N LEU A 77 -1.19 -1.85 -9.42
CA LEU A 77 -0.84 -0.63 -8.71
C LEU A 77 -0.12 0.37 -9.62
N PRO A 78 -0.48 1.67 -9.58
CA PRO A 78 0.21 2.69 -10.37
C PRO A 78 1.67 2.87 -9.93
N ALA A 79 2.54 3.38 -10.81
CA ALA A 79 3.96 3.59 -10.46
C ALA A 79 4.17 4.69 -9.40
N ALA A 80 3.19 5.59 -9.24
CA ALA A 80 3.20 6.66 -8.26
C ALA A 80 1.81 6.81 -7.63
N MET A 81 1.78 7.32 -6.41
CA MET A 81 0.53 7.61 -5.71
C MET A 81 -0.18 8.79 -6.40
N PRO A 82 -1.43 8.62 -6.86
CA PRO A 82 -2.20 9.71 -7.47
C PRO A 82 -2.42 10.86 -6.48
N ASP A 83 -2.33 12.11 -6.93
CA ASP A 83 -2.49 13.28 -6.05
C ASP A 83 -3.86 13.34 -5.39
N ARG A 84 -4.91 12.90 -6.10
CA ARG A 84 -6.27 12.79 -5.55
C ARG A 84 -6.34 11.92 -4.28
N SER A 85 -5.44 10.93 -4.16
CA SER A 85 -5.47 9.96 -3.07
C SER A 85 -4.85 10.50 -1.77
N VAL A 86 -4.19 11.66 -1.82
CA VAL A 86 -3.64 12.36 -0.63
C VAL A 86 -4.18 13.77 -0.50
N ALA A 87 -5.16 14.15 -1.32
CA ALA A 87 -5.67 15.52 -1.41
C ALA A 87 -6.31 16.02 -0.11
N SER A 88 -6.82 15.10 0.73
CA SER A 88 -7.43 15.43 2.03
C SER A 88 -6.43 15.50 3.19
N MET A 89 -5.13 15.25 2.94
CA MET A 89 -4.10 15.16 3.98
C MET A 89 -3.30 16.45 4.09
N ALA A 90 -2.66 16.67 5.24
CA ALA A 90 -1.64 17.70 5.36
C ALA A 90 -0.45 17.40 4.42
N ALA A 91 0.25 18.44 3.95
CA ALA A 91 1.33 18.28 2.98
C ALA A 91 2.47 17.39 3.49
N THR A 92 2.81 17.48 4.78
CA THR A 92 3.83 16.63 5.43
C THR A 92 3.42 15.17 5.44
N ASP A 93 2.18 14.88 5.79
CA ASP A 93 1.63 13.53 5.87
C ASP A 93 1.53 12.91 4.48
N ALA A 94 1.16 13.72 3.47
CA ALA A 94 1.11 13.31 2.08
C ALA A 94 2.49 12.98 1.50
N VAL A 95 3.58 13.57 2.01
CA VAL A 95 4.95 13.17 1.62
C VAL A 95 5.27 11.80 2.20
N ILE A 96 5.01 11.58 3.49
CA ILE A 96 5.26 10.29 4.16
C ILE A 96 4.46 9.17 3.50
N ALA A 97 3.17 9.41 3.22
CA ALA A 97 2.32 8.42 2.55
C ALA A 97 2.83 8.04 1.15
N ARG A 98 3.37 9.00 0.40
CA ARG A 98 4.00 8.74 -0.91
C ARG A 98 5.27 7.91 -0.77
N GLU A 99 6.10 8.19 0.24
CA GLU A 99 7.31 7.39 0.51
C GLU A 99 6.99 5.96 0.91
N ASP A 100 5.98 5.78 1.77
CA ASP A 100 5.51 4.46 2.21
C ASP A 100 4.92 3.66 1.06
N TYR A 101 4.17 4.32 0.18
CA TYR A 101 3.70 3.69 -1.03
C TYR A 101 4.84 3.22 -1.93
N GLN A 102 5.86 4.06 -2.12
CA GLN A 102 7.06 3.69 -2.87
C GLN A 102 7.82 2.54 -2.21
N PHE A 103 7.85 2.48 -0.87
CA PHE A 103 8.39 1.34 -0.14
C PHE A 103 7.63 0.04 -0.45
N VAL A 104 6.29 0.07 -0.46
CA VAL A 104 5.46 -1.09 -0.83
C VAL A 104 5.74 -1.54 -2.26
N LEU A 105 5.83 -0.62 -3.23
CA LEU A 105 6.15 -0.95 -4.62
C LEU A 105 7.51 -1.64 -4.74
N ARG A 106 8.53 -1.15 -4.03
CA ARG A 106 9.85 -1.79 -3.98
C ARG A 106 9.80 -3.18 -3.35
N ALA A 107 9.03 -3.36 -2.28
CA ALA A 107 8.89 -4.65 -1.60
C ALA A 107 8.17 -5.68 -2.48
N LEU A 108 7.09 -5.28 -3.14
CA LEU A 108 6.37 -6.10 -4.13
C LEU A 108 7.31 -6.53 -5.27
N GLY A 109 8.11 -5.59 -5.78
CA GLY A 109 8.95 -5.78 -6.95
C GLY A 109 8.16 -5.69 -8.26
N PRO A 110 8.84 -5.86 -9.41
CA PRO A 110 8.18 -5.77 -10.71
C PRO A 110 7.18 -6.92 -10.92
N CYS A 111 6.06 -6.62 -11.59
CA CYS A 111 5.03 -7.60 -12.00
C CYS A 111 5.57 -8.76 -12.88
N GLY A 112 6.77 -8.62 -13.46
CA GLY A 112 7.38 -9.66 -14.31
C GLY A 112 6.97 -9.60 -15.78
N ARG A 113 6.05 -8.72 -16.17
CA ARG A 113 5.97 -8.25 -17.56
C ARG A 113 6.95 -7.09 -17.72
N SER A 114 8.13 -7.38 -18.26
CA SER A 114 8.95 -6.32 -18.86
C SER A 114 8.07 -5.49 -19.79
N PRO A 115 8.11 -4.14 -19.74
CA PRO A 115 7.54 -3.38 -20.82
C PRO A 115 8.29 -3.84 -22.07
N ARG A 116 7.56 -4.38 -23.05
CA ARG A 116 8.14 -4.55 -24.39
C ARG A 116 8.50 -3.13 -24.83
N ARG A 117 9.80 -2.85 -24.91
CA ARG A 117 10.34 -1.68 -25.60
C ARG A 117 9.94 -1.74 -27.07
#